data_AF-A0A2W4PA91-F1
#
_entry.id   AF-A0A2W4PA91-F1
#
_cell.length_a   1.000
_cell.length_b   1.000
_cell.length_c   1.000
_cell.angle_alpha   90.00
_cell.angle_beta   90.00
_cell.angle_gamma   90.00
#
_symmetry.space_group_name_H-M   'P 1'
#
loop_
_entity.id
_entity.type
_entity.pdbx_description
1 polymer ?
#
loop_
_entity_poly.entity_id
_entity_poly.type
_entity_poly.pdbx_seq_one_letter_code
_entity_poly.pdbx_strand_id
1 'polypeptide(L)'
;MNRPALEYRHSIPLRHGGDCTLLGIGPGPTLYAEEFYGPGLMAQYAFHADGTLIACVDEGDASGADIRPLELPPDLVRSQPGWHTMSLNFAGPRHRGLAGPERLLDIVQPLSLQDKIHLIERFGLELTPVQLLGLAESYVLAEAPLMFPDVFVIARRIRVAFRMDEVREDEDGQPYDYDSVALYLAEIIDRRIERPQWLPEGEATLPGVQLHRPMDCIVSGNLLVIADGGEESRASQLHLWNITRPEPARPDDELLRKLYG
;
A
#
# COMPACT_ATOMS: atom_id res chain seq x y z
N MET A 1 -0.22 -7.22 24.38
CA MET A 1 -0.14 -8.38 23.46
C MET A 1 1.07 -8.18 22.59
N ASN A 2 1.88 -9.22 22.38
CA ASN A 2 3.08 -9.10 21.55
C ASN A 2 2.66 -9.00 20.08
N ARG A 3 3.05 -7.90 19.42
CA ARG A 3 2.92 -7.77 17.96
C ARG A 3 4.02 -8.59 17.28
N PRO A 4 3.82 -9.07 16.05
CA PRO A 4 4.91 -9.63 15.25
C PRO A 4 6.00 -8.59 15.07
N ALA A 5 7.25 -9.01 15.22
CA ALA A 5 8.39 -8.18 14.85
C ALA A 5 8.66 -8.34 13.35
N LEU A 6 8.88 -7.21 12.68
CA LEU A 6 9.28 -7.17 11.28
C LEU A 6 10.75 -6.76 11.20
N GLU A 7 11.56 -7.57 10.55
CA GLU A 7 12.96 -7.27 10.28
C GLU A 7 13.13 -7.05 8.77
N TYR A 8 13.42 -5.81 8.39
CA TYR A 8 13.67 -5.47 7.00
C TYR A 8 14.93 -6.17 6.49
N ARG A 9 14.86 -6.75 5.29
CA ARG A 9 15.99 -7.45 4.67
C ARG A 9 16.66 -6.62 3.60
N HIS A 10 15.96 -6.39 2.49
CA HIS A 10 16.46 -5.68 1.32
C HIS A 10 15.31 -5.37 0.34
N SER A 11 15.65 -4.57 -0.67
CA SER A 11 14.81 -4.30 -1.83
C SER A 11 15.35 -5.02 -3.06
N ILE A 12 14.45 -5.47 -3.92
CA ILE A 12 14.76 -5.95 -5.26
C ILE A 12 14.28 -4.87 -6.24
N PRO A 13 15.18 -4.12 -6.90
CA PRO A 13 14.78 -3.15 -7.89
C PRO A 13 14.25 -3.87 -9.14
N LEU A 14 13.14 -3.36 -9.66
CA LEU A 14 12.63 -3.74 -10.96
C LEU A 14 13.21 -2.80 -12.03
N ARG A 15 12.85 -3.01 -13.29
CA ARG A 15 13.50 -2.28 -14.40
C ARG A 15 12.89 -0.89 -14.61
N HIS A 16 11.58 -0.76 -14.43
CA HIS A 16 10.83 0.40 -14.89
C HIS A 16 10.30 1.25 -13.74
N GLY A 17 9.99 2.51 -14.04
CA GLY A 17 9.28 3.41 -13.13
C GLY A 17 7.80 3.41 -13.45
N GLY A 18 6.97 2.73 -12.65
CA GLY A 18 5.55 2.59 -12.93
C GLY A 18 4.74 2.00 -11.79
N ASP A 19 3.54 1.52 -12.09
CA ASP A 19 2.76 0.78 -11.10
C ASP A 19 3.32 -0.63 -10.96
N CYS A 20 3.38 -1.17 -9.74
CA CYS A 20 3.97 -2.46 -9.46
C CYS A 20 3.03 -3.28 -8.57
N THR A 21 2.78 -4.54 -8.93
CA THR A 21 1.89 -5.45 -8.19
C THR A 21 2.54 -6.82 -8.01
N LEU A 22 2.06 -7.59 -7.02
CA LEU A 22 2.53 -8.94 -6.76
C LEU A 22 1.59 -9.95 -7.40
N LEU A 23 2.10 -10.71 -8.38
CA LEU A 23 1.37 -11.82 -8.97
C LEU A 23 1.25 -13.02 -8.01
N GLY A 24 2.23 -13.18 -7.12
CA GLY A 24 2.20 -14.15 -6.03
C GLY A 24 3.58 -14.58 -5.52
N ILE A 25 3.58 -15.41 -4.48
CA ILE A 25 4.76 -16.09 -3.95
C ILE A 25 4.59 -17.59 -4.16
N GLY A 26 5.51 -18.19 -4.91
CA GLY A 26 5.52 -19.62 -5.20
C GLY A 26 6.38 -20.44 -4.23
N PRO A 27 6.51 -21.76 -4.50
CA PRO A 27 7.43 -22.63 -3.76
C PRO A 27 8.87 -22.10 -3.79
N GLY A 28 9.63 -22.34 -2.72
CA GLY A 28 11.05 -21.97 -2.68
C GLY A 28 11.28 -20.45 -2.70
N PRO A 29 10.64 -19.73 -1.76
CA PRO A 29 10.15 -18.34 -1.89
C PRO A 29 10.47 -17.62 -3.22
N THR A 30 9.86 -18.08 -4.31
CA THR A 30 9.96 -17.42 -5.61
C THR A 30 8.91 -16.30 -5.68
N LEU A 31 9.35 -15.08 -5.97
CA LEU A 31 8.51 -13.90 -6.06
C LEU A 31 8.13 -13.65 -7.51
N TYR A 32 6.83 -13.48 -7.77
CA TYR A 32 6.32 -13.08 -9.07
C TYR A 32 5.71 -11.69 -8.96
N ALA A 33 6.14 -10.79 -9.83
CA ALA A 33 5.71 -9.39 -9.83
C ALA A 33 5.43 -8.92 -11.25
N GLU A 34 4.64 -7.87 -11.36
CA GLU A 34 4.26 -7.22 -12.61
C GLU A 34 4.43 -5.71 -12.48
N GLU A 35 4.94 -5.08 -13.53
CA GLU A 35 5.05 -3.63 -13.66
C GLU A 35 4.24 -3.15 -14.84
N PHE A 36 3.52 -2.05 -14.66
CA PHE A 36 2.88 -1.29 -15.72
C PHE A 36 3.60 0.05 -15.86
N TYR A 37 4.08 0.35 -17.06
CA TYR A 37 4.87 1.54 -17.31
C TYR A 37 4.59 2.12 -18.69
N GLY A 38 4.91 3.40 -18.86
CA GLY A 38 4.65 4.10 -20.12
C GLY A 38 3.19 3.99 -20.59
N PRO A 39 2.93 4.16 -21.90
CA PRO A 39 1.59 4.10 -22.48
C PRO A 39 1.05 2.66 -22.62
N GLY A 40 0.79 2.00 -21.49
CA GLY A 40 0.19 0.67 -21.45
C GLY A 40 1.15 -0.48 -21.74
N LEU A 41 2.44 -0.29 -21.47
CA LEU A 41 3.43 -1.38 -21.52
C LEU A 41 3.47 -2.10 -20.17
N MET A 42 3.85 -3.37 -20.22
CA MET A 42 3.95 -4.22 -19.06
C MET A 42 5.26 -5.03 -19.05
N ALA A 43 5.74 -5.33 -17.85
CA ALA A 43 6.80 -6.32 -17.64
C ALA A 43 6.42 -7.26 -16.49
N GLN A 44 6.75 -8.54 -16.64
CA GLN A 44 6.56 -9.56 -15.61
C GLN A 44 7.90 -10.17 -15.21
N TYR A 45 8.05 -10.42 -13.91
CA TYR A 45 9.30 -10.90 -13.35
C TYR A 45 9.07 -12.10 -12.44
N ALA A 46 10.07 -12.98 -12.43
CA ALA A 46 10.25 -14.01 -11.42
C ALA A 46 11.62 -13.82 -10.75
N PHE A 47 11.65 -13.70 -9.44
CA PHE A 47 12.87 -13.56 -8.63
C PHE A 47 12.94 -14.62 -7.55
N HIS A 48 14.14 -15.03 -7.18
CA HIS A 48 14.37 -15.60 -5.86
C HIS A 48 14.27 -14.49 -4.79
N ALA A 49 13.94 -14.86 -3.56
CA ALA A 49 13.86 -13.92 -2.43
C ALA A 49 15.20 -13.27 -2.02
N ASP A 50 16.32 -13.59 -2.68
CA ASP A 50 17.60 -12.90 -2.52
C ASP A 50 17.85 -11.84 -3.61
N GLY A 51 16.89 -11.64 -4.53
CA GLY A 51 17.00 -10.71 -5.65
C GLY A 51 17.53 -11.31 -6.94
N THR A 52 17.90 -12.59 -6.97
CA THR A 52 18.35 -13.25 -8.20
C THR A 52 17.19 -13.35 -9.20
N LEU A 53 17.33 -12.73 -10.37
CA LEU A 53 16.36 -12.82 -11.45
C LEU A 53 16.34 -14.22 -12.06
N ILE A 54 15.16 -14.84 -12.11
CA ILE A 54 14.92 -16.16 -12.71
C ILE A 54 14.43 -16.00 -14.14
N ALA A 55 13.41 -15.17 -14.35
CA ALA A 55 12.80 -14.93 -15.65
C ALA A 55 12.22 -13.51 -15.72
N CYS A 56 12.19 -12.96 -16.93
CA CYS A 56 11.60 -11.66 -17.23
C CYS A 56 10.93 -11.71 -18.60
N VAL A 57 9.74 -11.13 -18.71
CA VAL A 57 9.05 -10.83 -19.96
C VAL A 57 8.76 -9.34 -19.95
N ASP A 58 9.21 -8.62 -20.98
CA ASP A 58 9.16 -7.16 -21.01
C ASP A 58 8.71 -6.65 -22.38
N GLU A 59 7.60 -5.92 -22.43
CA GLU A 59 6.99 -5.44 -23.68
C GLU A 59 7.77 -4.33 -24.38
N GLY A 60 8.52 -3.51 -23.64
CA GLY A 60 9.28 -2.39 -24.18
C GLY A 60 10.52 -2.82 -24.97
N ASP A 61 11.11 -3.96 -24.63
CA ASP A 61 12.28 -4.51 -25.32
C ASP A 61 11.89 -5.36 -26.55
N ALA A 62 10.66 -5.87 -26.58
CA ALA A 62 10.17 -6.81 -27.56
C ALA A 62 9.53 -6.09 -28.77
N SER A 63 10.38 -5.49 -29.62
CA SER A 63 9.93 -4.96 -30.92
C SER A 63 9.46 -6.08 -31.87
N GLY A 64 8.22 -6.55 -31.72
CA GLY A 64 7.52 -7.39 -32.69
C GLY A 64 7.50 -8.91 -32.44
N ALA A 65 7.79 -9.39 -31.22
CA ALA A 65 7.65 -10.80 -30.87
C ALA A 65 6.26 -11.13 -30.29
N ASP A 66 5.80 -12.38 -30.41
CA ASP A 66 4.63 -12.92 -29.69
C ASP A 66 4.95 -12.96 -28.19
N ILE A 67 4.61 -11.89 -27.48
CA ILE A 67 4.89 -11.74 -26.04
C ILE A 67 3.92 -12.64 -25.28
N ARG A 68 4.48 -13.61 -24.56
CA ARG A 68 3.73 -14.52 -23.71
C ARG A 68 4.01 -14.21 -22.25
N PRO A 69 2.96 -13.99 -21.43
CA PRO A 69 3.12 -13.85 -20.00
C PRO A 69 3.92 -15.01 -19.39
N LEU A 70 4.59 -14.76 -18.27
CA LEU A 70 5.26 -15.80 -17.50
C LEU A 70 4.24 -16.87 -17.08
N GLU A 71 4.61 -18.13 -17.23
CA GLU A 71 3.82 -19.24 -16.70
C GLU A 71 3.88 -19.22 -15.18
N LEU A 72 2.74 -18.94 -14.55
CA LEU A 72 2.62 -18.88 -13.09
C LEU A 72 2.31 -20.27 -12.52
N PRO A 73 2.97 -20.69 -11.42
CA PRO A 73 2.59 -21.89 -10.69
C PRO A 73 1.11 -21.84 -10.25
N PRO A 74 0.39 -22.98 -10.27
CA PRO A 74 -1.02 -23.01 -9.88
C PRO A 74 -1.25 -22.76 -8.38
N ASP A 75 -0.23 -22.93 -7.54
CA ASP A 75 -0.26 -22.90 -6.08
C ASP A 75 0.35 -21.62 -5.48
N LEU A 76 0.41 -20.53 -6.25
CA LEU A 76 0.87 -19.24 -5.75
C LEU A 76 0.04 -18.74 -4.57
N VAL A 77 0.72 -18.30 -3.52
CA VAL A 77 0.13 -17.43 -2.49
C VAL A 77 -0.06 -16.05 -3.11
N ARG A 78 -1.31 -15.63 -3.27
CA ARG A 78 -1.68 -14.37 -3.93
C ARG A 78 -2.09 -13.31 -2.93
N SER A 79 -1.91 -12.05 -3.34
CA SER A 79 -2.48 -10.90 -2.66
C SER A 79 -3.98 -11.06 -2.50
N GLN A 80 -4.49 -10.57 -1.37
CA GLN A 80 -5.92 -10.57 -1.08
C GLN A 80 -6.44 -9.13 -1.17
N PRO A 81 -7.60 -8.93 -1.81
CA PRO A 81 -8.28 -7.64 -1.70
C PRO A 81 -8.68 -7.37 -0.24
N GLY A 82 -8.79 -6.09 0.12
CA GLY A 82 -8.99 -5.61 1.49
C GLY A 82 -10.33 -5.95 2.14
N TRP A 83 -10.68 -7.22 2.36
CA TRP A 83 -11.96 -7.65 2.96
C TRP A 83 -12.04 -7.40 4.47
N HIS A 84 -10.97 -7.68 5.20
CA HIS A 84 -10.94 -7.56 6.66
C HIS A 84 -10.74 -6.12 7.12
N THR A 85 -10.23 -5.29 6.22
CA THR A 85 -9.95 -3.87 6.43
C THR A 85 -10.87 -2.95 5.60
N MET A 86 -11.97 -3.47 5.04
CA MET A 86 -12.95 -2.69 4.27
C MET A 86 -13.50 -1.45 4.99
N SER A 87 -13.52 -1.45 6.33
CA SER A 87 -13.96 -0.30 7.12
C SER A 87 -13.08 0.93 6.94
N LEU A 88 -11.88 0.77 6.39
CA LEU A 88 -10.98 1.86 6.01
C LEU A 88 -11.33 2.46 4.65
N ASN A 89 -12.17 1.80 3.85
CA ASN A 89 -12.56 2.30 2.54
C ASN A 89 -13.60 3.41 2.68
N PHE A 90 -13.36 4.51 1.99
CA PHE A 90 -14.21 5.68 1.96
C PHE A 90 -14.09 6.33 0.58
N ALA A 91 -15.20 6.71 -0.04
CA ALA A 91 -15.20 7.43 -1.30
C ALA A 91 -16.09 8.66 -1.18
N GLY A 92 -15.46 9.83 -1.26
CA GLY A 92 -16.10 11.13 -1.30
C GLY A 92 -16.52 11.53 -2.72
N PRO A 93 -16.69 12.84 -2.98
CA PRO A 93 -17.23 13.34 -4.24
C PRO A 93 -16.10 13.48 -5.30
N ARG A 94 -16.34 14.31 -6.32
CA ARG A 94 -15.38 14.60 -7.39
C ARG A 94 -14.03 15.06 -6.84
N HIS A 95 -12.97 14.68 -7.57
CA HIS A 95 -11.58 14.93 -7.21
C HIS A 95 -11.12 16.38 -7.43
N ARG A 96 -11.93 17.19 -8.13
CA ARG A 96 -11.70 18.58 -8.50
C ARG A 96 -13.05 19.25 -8.72
N GLY A 97 -13.16 20.54 -8.38
CA GLY A 97 -14.38 21.31 -8.61
C GLY A 97 -14.43 22.62 -7.82
N LEU A 98 -15.64 23.09 -7.52
CA LEU A 98 -15.86 24.29 -6.71
C LEU A 98 -16.33 23.93 -5.30
N ALA A 99 -15.50 24.21 -4.29
CA ALA A 99 -15.68 23.75 -2.93
C ALA A 99 -16.96 24.28 -2.28
N GLY A 100 -17.35 25.52 -2.60
CA GLY A 100 -18.58 26.15 -2.10
C GLY A 100 -19.85 25.51 -2.66
N PRO A 101 -20.09 25.57 -3.98
CA PRO A 101 -21.23 24.94 -4.64
C PRO A 101 -21.36 23.44 -4.36
N GLU A 102 -20.24 22.73 -4.30
CA GLU A 102 -20.21 21.28 -4.05
C GLU A 102 -20.26 20.92 -2.57
N ARG A 103 -20.27 21.91 -1.67
CA ARG A 103 -20.27 21.72 -0.21
C ARG A 103 -19.18 20.74 0.24
N LEU A 104 -17.98 20.89 -0.32
CA LEU A 104 -16.91 19.90 -0.20
C LEU A 104 -16.62 19.50 1.26
N LEU A 105 -16.66 20.46 2.18
CA LEU A 105 -16.42 20.23 3.61
C LEU A 105 -17.44 19.32 4.29
N ASP A 106 -18.64 19.17 3.71
CA ASP A 106 -19.68 18.27 4.22
C ASP A 106 -19.49 16.82 3.72
N ILE A 107 -18.64 16.62 2.71
CA ILE A 107 -18.47 15.33 2.04
C ILE A 107 -17.09 14.74 2.33
N VAL A 108 -16.04 15.55 2.42
CA VAL A 108 -14.72 15.04 2.82
C VAL A 108 -14.72 14.63 4.28
N GLN A 109 -13.94 13.60 4.58
CA GLN A 109 -13.70 13.22 5.96
C GLN A 109 -12.72 14.21 6.62
N PRO A 110 -13.09 14.82 7.76
CA PRO A 110 -12.26 15.82 8.40
C PRO A 110 -10.99 15.20 8.97
N LEU A 111 -9.88 15.93 8.83
CA LEU A 111 -8.58 15.61 9.42
C LEU A 111 -8.28 16.57 10.56
N SER A 112 -7.69 16.07 11.65
CA SER A 112 -7.22 16.93 12.73
C SER A 112 -6.06 17.82 12.24
N LEU A 113 -5.78 18.93 12.93
CA LEU A 113 -4.63 19.77 12.58
C LEU A 113 -3.31 18.99 12.60
N GLN A 114 -3.15 18.07 13.58
CA GLN A 114 -1.97 17.22 13.68
C GLN A 114 -1.86 16.27 12.49
N ASP A 115 -2.96 15.62 12.09
CA ASP A 115 -2.96 14.74 10.90
C ASP A 115 -2.57 15.50 9.64
N LYS A 116 -3.06 16.74 9.49
CA LYS A 116 -2.74 17.59 8.35
C LYS A 116 -1.25 17.92 8.30
N ILE A 117 -0.66 18.33 9.43
CA ILE A 117 0.78 18.62 9.52
C ILE A 117 1.58 17.35 9.20
N HIS A 118 1.22 16.22 9.81
CA HIS A 118 1.93 14.96 9.58
C HIS A 118 1.87 14.49 8.13
N LEU A 119 0.70 14.60 7.47
CA LEU A 119 0.55 14.31 6.04
C LEU A 119 1.47 15.19 5.19
N ILE A 120 1.44 16.50 5.44
CA ILE A 120 2.23 17.48 4.68
C ILE A 120 3.72 17.17 4.82
N GLU A 121 4.21 16.98 6.04
CA GLU A 121 5.62 16.70 6.31
C GLU A 121 6.06 15.34 5.74
N ARG A 122 5.28 14.29 5.98
CA ARG A 122 5.62 12.92 5.57
C ARG A 122 5.71 12.76 4.05
N PHE A 123 4.79 13.40 3.32
CA PHE A 123 4.72 13.30 1.87
C PHE A 123 5.36 14.50 1.16
N GLY A 124 5.98 15.43 1.90
CA GLY A 124 6.63 16.61 1.32
C GLY A 124 5.68 17.49 0.51
N LEU A 125 4.42 17.62 0.93
CA LEU A 125 3.42 18.38 0.19
C LEU A 125 3.72 19.87 0.29
N GLU A 126 3.70 20.59 -0.83
CA GLU A 126 3.84 22.05 -0.87
C GLU A 126 2.51 22.74 -0.50
N LEU A 127 1.95 22.40 0.65
CA LEU A 127 0.67 22.88 1.16
C LEU A 127 0.79 23.35 2.60
N THR A 128 -0.03 24.33 2.98
CA THR A 128 -0.26 24.67 4.39
C THR A 128 -1.37 23.81 4.99
N PRO A 129 -1.40 23.58 6.32
CA PRO A 129 -2.48 22.84 6.96
C PRO A 129 -3.88 23.45 6.75
N VAL A 130 -3.96 24.74 6.45
CA VAL A 130 -5.23 25.43 6.15
C VAL A 130 -5.71 25.11 4.73
N GLN A 131 -4.79 24.96 3.77
CA GLN A 131 -5.10 24.56 2.40
C GLN A 131 -5.58 23.10 2.33
N LEU A 132 -5.07 22.21 3.18
CA LEU A 132 -5.51 20.81 3.21
C LEU A 132 -6.92 20.71 3.82
N LEU A 133 -7.92 20.34 3.02
CA LEU A 133 -9.34 20.40 3.39
C LEU A 133 -9.77 19.15 4.17
N GLY A 134 -9.37 17.97 3.70
CA GLY A 134 -9.73 16.69 4.31
C GLY A 134 -9.40 15.49 3.42
N LEU A 135 -9.80 14.31 3.87
CA LEU A 135 -9.68 13.07 3.13
C LEU A 135 -10.88 12.91 2.18
N ALA A 136 -10.62 12.91 0.88
CA ALA A 136 -11.62 12.76 -0.17
C ALA A 136 -11.84 11.30 -0.57
N GLU A 137 -10.82 10.45 -0.48
CA GLU A 137 -10.93 9.02 -0.77
C GLU A 137 -9.96 8.23 0.10
N SER A 138 -10.30 7.00 0.40
CA SER A 138 -9.43 6.00 0.97
C SER A 138 -9.82 4.64 0.41
N TYR A 139 -8.83 3.90 -0.08
CA TYR A 139 -9.02 2.60 -0.69
C TYR A 139 -7.86 1.66 -0.34
N VAL A 140 -8.17 0.55 0.32
CA VAL A 140 -7.24 -0.56 0.57
C VAL A 140 -7.04 -1.31 -0.73
N LEU A 141 -5.82 -1.22 -1.28
CA LEU A 141 -5.41 -1.88 -2.51
C LEU A 141 -5.16 -3.37 -2.27
N ALA A 142 -4.51 -3.70 -1.16
CA ALA A 142 -4.17 -5.06 -0.77
C ALA A 142 -4.11 -5.19 0.75
N GLU A 143 -4.39 -6.40 1.26
CA GLU A 143 -4.17 -6.76 2.66
C GLU A 143 -3.49 -8.12 2.79
N ALA A 144 -2.64 -8.26 3.81
CA ALA A 144 -1.98 -9.52 4.14
C ALA A 144 -1.98 -9.75 5.67
N PRO A 145 -2.43 -10.93 6.15
CA PRO A 145 -2.49 -11.20 7.59
C PRO A 145 -1.09 -11.45 8.17
N LEU A 146 -0.69 -10.63 9.15
CA LEU A 146 0.47 -10.91 9.98
C LEU A 146 0.10 -11.89 11.11
N MET A 147 -1.03 -11.64 11.78
CA MET A 147 -1.66 -12.54 12.76
C MET A 147 -3.18 -12.47 12.59
N PHE A 148 -3.73 -13.46 11.88
CA PHE A 148 -5.17 -13.57 11.72
C PHE A 148 -5.84 -13.91 13.07
N PRO A 149 -7.01 -13.34 13.40
CA PRO A 149 -7.85 -12.45 12.60
C PRO A 149 -7.66 -10.95 12.88
N ASP A 150 -6.60 -10.55 13.58
CA ASP A 150 -6.53 -9.22 14.21
C ASP A 150 -5.56 -8.27 13.52
N VAL A 151 -4.38 -8.76 13.12
CA VAL A 151 -3.26 -7.91 12.69
C VAL A 151 -2.93 -8.14 11.22
N PHE A 152 -3.00 -7.08 10.44
CA PHE A 152 -2.80 -7.07 8.99
C PHE A 152 -1.76 -6.02 8.60
N VAL A 153 -1.02 -6.28 7.52
CA VAL A 153 -0.37 -5.23 6.74
C VAL A 153 -1.30 -4.90 5.59
N ILE A 154 -1.47 -3.62 5.30
CA ILE A 154 -2.22 -3.17 4.13
C ILE A 154 -1.38 -2.25 3.26
N ALA A 155 -1.63 -2.28 1.96
CA ALA A 155 -1.28 -1.23 1.03
C ALA A 155 -2.54 -0.41 0.73
N ARG A 156 -2.46 0.91 0.87
CA ARG A 156 -3.63 1.78 0.85
C ARG A 156 -3.34 3.04 0.06
N ARG A 157 -4.27 3.41 -0.82
CA ARG A 157 -4.31 4.70 -1.49
C ARG A 157 -5.26 5.61 -0.72
N ILE A 158 -4.80 6.79 -0.35
CA ILE A 158 -5.65 7.86 0.14
C ILE A 158 -5.62 9.02 -0.84
N ARG A 159 -6.68 9.80 -0.90
CA ARG A 159 -6.76 11.02 -1.69
C ARG A 159 -7.14 12.15 -0.77
N VAL A 160 -6.32 13.18 -0.72
CA VAL A 160 -6.56 14.35 0.13
C VAL A 160 -6.94 15.54 -0.74
N ALA A 161 -8.04 16.22 -0.39
CA ALA A 161 -8.47 17.41 -1.08
C ALA A 161 -7.76 18.63 -0.50
N PHE A 162 -7.36 19.56 -1.37
CA PHE A 162 -6.72 20.81 -0.99
C PHE A 162 -7.29 21.98 -1.77
N ARG A 163 -7.32 23.14 -1.13
CA ARG A 163 -7.78 24.41 -1.70
C ARG A 163 -6.67 25.07 -2.51
N MET A 164 -7.06 25.67 -3.63
CA MET A 164 -6.20 26.54 -4.42
C MET A 164 -6.33 28.00 -3.97
N ASP A 165 -5.31 28.81 -4.27
CA ASP A 165 -5.33 30.24 -3.91
C ASP A 165 -6.33 31.04 -4.77
N GLU A 166 -6.57 30.60 -6.01
CA GLU A 166 -7.47 31.23 -6.97
C GLU A 166 -8.26 30.15 -7.75
N VAL A 167 -9.42 30.54 -8.27
CA VAL A 167 -10.20 29.71 -9.20
C VAL A 167 -9.42 29.55 -10.50
N ARG A 168 -9.33 28.32 -11.01
CA ARG A 168 -8.71 27.96 -12.28
C ARG A 168 -9.72 27.29 -13.20
N GLU A 169 -9.36 27.13 -14.46
CA GLU A 169 -10.12 26.35 -15.44
C GLU A 169 -9.29 25.13 -15.87
N ASP A 170 -9.93 23.97 -16.01
CA ASP A 170 -9.28 22.76 -16.50
C ASP A 170 -9.22 22.70 -18.04
N GLU A 171 -8.78 21.57 -18.59
CA GLU A 171 -8.66 21.37 -20.04
C GLU A 171 -9.99 21.48 -20.80
N ASP A 172 -11.12 21.26 -20.11
CA ASP A 172 -12.47 21.37 -20.64
C ASP A 172 -13.11 22.75 -20.37
N GLY A 173 -12.37 23.69 -19.77
CA GLY A 173 -12.85 25.00 -19.37
C GLY A 173 -13.77 25.00 -18.14
N GLN A 174 -13.75 23.92 -17.34
CA GLN A 174 -14.55 23.86 -16.11
C GLN A 174 -13.83 24.57 -14.97
N PRO A 175 -14.52 25.46 -14.22
CA PRO A 175 -13.90 26.18 -13.12
C PRO A 175 -13.70 25.27 -11.89
N TYR A 176 -12.59 25.44 -11.19
CA TYR A 176 -12.29 24.75 -9.95
C TYR A 176 -11.45 25.60 -8.96
N ASP A 177 -11.72 25.48 -7.67
CA ASP A 177 -11.00 26.16 -6.57
C ASP A 177 -10.39 25.17 -5.56
N TYR A 178 -10.54 23.88 -5.83
CA TYR A 178 -9.89 22.79 -5.11
C TYR A 178 -9.50 21.67 -6.07
N ASP A 179 -8.47 20.93 -5.68
CA ASP A 179 -8.03 19.71 -6.35
C ASP A 179 -7.70 18.64 -5.30
N SER A 180 -7.22 17.49 -5.75
CA SER A 180 -6.82 16.41 -4.86
C SER A 180 -5.52 15.73 -5.29
N VAL A 181 -4.78 15.24 -4.31
CA VAL A 181 -3.56 14.47 -4.54
C VAL A 181 -3.72 13.07 -3.95
N ALA A 182 -3.28 12.07 -4.72
CA ALA A 182 -3.25 10.69 -4.26
C ALA A 182 -1.94 10.41 -3.53
N LEU A 183 -2.04 9.82 -2.35
CA LEU A 183 -0.92 9.40 -1.51
C LEU A 183 -1.06 7.90 -1.26
N TYR A 184 0.07 7.23 -1.11
CA TYR A 184 0.13 5.80 -0.94
C TYR A 184 0.86 5.50 0.37
N LEU A 185 0.31 4.58 1.15
CA LEU A 185 0.88 4.19 2.43
C LEU A 185 0.74 2.70 2.66
N ALA A 186 1.70 2.15 3.41
CA ALA A 186 1.61 0.82 3.96
C ALA A 186 1.62 0.92 5.49
N GLU A 187 0.71 0.19 6.12
CA GLU A 187 0.47 0.30 7.55
C GLU A 187 0.12 -1.05 8.17
N ILE A 188 0.45 -1.19 9.46
CA ILE A 188 0.04 -2.33 10.28
C ILE A 188 -1.27 -1.96 10.99
N ILE A 189 -2.34 -2.66 10.64
CA ILE A 189 -3.67 -2.47 11.24
C ILE A 189 -3.91 -3.55 12.28
N ASP A 190 -4.28 -3.13 13.50
CA ASP A 190 -4.83 -3.98 14.55
C ASP A 190 -6.33 -3.72 14.66
N ARG A 191 -7.14 -4.68 14.17
CA ARG A 191 -8.61 -4.57 14.08
C ARG A 191 -9.30 -4.49 15.45
N ARG A 192 -8.58 -4.77 16.55
CA ARG A 192 -9.11 -4.65 17.91
C ARG A 192 -9.12 -3.21 18.41
N ILE A 193 -8.43 -2.30 17.72
CA ILE A 193 -8.42 -0.88 18.04
C ILE A 193 -9.64 -0.24 17.36
N GLU A 194 -10.57 0.30 18.16
CA GLU A 194 -11.87 0.80 17.68
C GLU A 194 -11.77 1.94 16.65
N ARG A 195 -10.69 2.73 16.68
CA ARG A 195 -10.47 3.84 15.75
C ARG A 195 -9.07 3.76 15.17
N PRO A 196 -8.92 3.21 13.95
CA PRO A 196 -7.66 3.31 13.24
C PRO A 196 -7.33 4.79 13.04
N GLN A 197 -6.10 5.17 13.38
CA GLN A 197 -5.57 6.49 13.04
C GLN A 197 -5.46 6.59 11.52
N TRP A 198 -5.68 7.78 10.96
CA TRP A 198 -5.55 7.98 9.50
C TRP A 198 -4.12 7.86 9.02
N LEU A 199 -3.19 8.15 9.93
CA LEU A 199 -1.78 8.05 9.69
C LEU A 199 -1.17 7.15 10.77
N PRO A 200 -0.46 6.10 10.37
CA PRO A 200 0.30 5.32 11.32
C PRO A 200 1.45 6.17 11.85
N GLU A 201 1.45 6.44 13.16
CA GLU A 201 2.62 6.95 13.87
C GLU A 201 3.39 5.78 14.52
N GLY A 202 4.72 5.91 14.59
CA GLY A 202 5.59 4.96 15.30
C GLY A 202 5.46 3.50 14.84
N GLU A 203 5.05 2.62 15.75
CA GLU A 203 5.00 1.16 15.55
C GLU A 203 3.99 0.69 14.48
N ALA A 204 3.09 1.56 14.03
CA ALA A 204 2.13 1.22 12.97
C ALA A 204 2.76 1.34 11.56
N THR A 205 3.97 1.90 11.46
CA THR A 205 4.75 1.97 10.21
C THR A 205 5.63 0.73 10.04
N LEU A 206 5.94 0.39 8.79
CA LEU A 206 6.87 -0.70 8.49
C LEU A 206 8.31 -0.23 8.71
N PRO A 207 9.12 -1.00 9.46
CA PRO A 207 10.47 -0.59 9.81
C PRO A 207 11.45 -0.76 8.65
N GLY A 208 12.53 0.02 8.68
CA GLY A 208 13.76 -0.22 7.89
C GLY A 208 13.80 0.39 6.49
N VAL A 209 12.68 0.79 5.90
CA VAL A 209 12.64 1.42 4.57
C VAL A 209 11.51 2.44 4.47
N GLN A 210 11.76 3.54 3.75
CA GLN A 210 10.73 4.50 3.38
C GLN A 210 10.06 4.02 2.09
N LEU A 211 8.79 3.66 2.18
CA LEU A 211 7.96 3.33 1.03
C LEU A 211 7.38 4.60 0.43
N HIS A 212 7.21 4.61 -0.89
CA HIS A 212 6.79 5.80 -1.63
C HIS A 212 5.42 5.63 -2.27
N ARG A 213 5.22 4.51 -2.98
CA ARG A 213 3.97 4.10 -3.62
C ARG A 213 3.68 2.62 -3.35
N PRO A 214 3.50 2.19 -2.08
CA PRO A 214 3.12 0.81 -1.81
C PRO A 214 1.76 0.49 -2.42
N MET A 215 1.73 -0.50 -3.31
CA MET A 215 0.55 -0.84 -4.10
C MET A 215 -0.02 -2.20 -3.75
N ASP A 216 0.83 -3.12 -3.29
CA ASP A 216 0.44 -4.49 -3.03
C ASP A 216 1.25 -5.11 -1.88
N CYS A 217 0.70 -6.11 -1.19
CA CYS A 217 1.39 -6.82 -0.13
C CYS A 217 0.97 -8.31 -0.06
N ILE A 218 1.95 -9.18 0.22
CA ILE A 218 1.72 -10.63 0.42
C ILE A 218 2.51 -11.12 1.62
N VAL A 219 1.89 -11.98 2.42
CA VAL A 219 2.56 -12.76 3.47
C VAL A 219 2.55 -14.23 3.10
N SER A 220 3.72 -14.86 3.09
CA SER A 220 3.87 -16.32 2.91
C SER A 220 4.85 -16.85 3.96
N GLY A 221 4.35 -17.68 4.88
CA GLY A 221 5.15 -18.15 6.03
C GLY A 221 5.68 -16.99 6.86
N ASN A 222 7.00 -16.86 6.97
CA ASN A 222 7.68 -15.79 7.70
C ASN A 222 8.19 -14.68 6.79
N LEU A 223 7.72 -14.60 5.55
CA LEU A 223 8.12 -13.55 4.60
C LEU A 223 6.93 -12.61 4.36
N LEU A 224 7.17 -11.31 4.51
CA LEU A 224 6.32 -10.24 4.01
C LEU A 224 7.00 -9.63 2.79
N VAL A 225 6.24 -9.45 1.72
CA VAL A 225 6.68 -8.73 0.51
C VAL A 225 5.72 -7.60 0.24
N ILE A 226 6.25 -6.43 -0.12
CA ILE A 226 5.47 -5.28 -0.56
C ILE A 226 5.98 -4.83 -1.92
N ALA A 227 5.06 -4.69 -2.87
CA ALA A 227 5.34 -4.00 -4.12
C ALA A 227 5.20 -2.50 -3.93
N ASP A 228 6.27 -1.77 -4.21
CA ASP A 228 6.36 -0.32 -4.15
C ASP A 228 6.54 0.21 -5.58
N GLY A 229 5.50 0.82 -6.12
CA GLY A 229 5.50 1.40 -7.47
C GLY A 229 6.57 2.48 -7.61
N GLY A 230 7.08 2.65 -8.82
CA GLY A 230 8.04 3.68 -9.21
C GLY A 230 7.39 4.98 -9.71
N GLU A 231 8.26 5.85 -10.22
CA GLU A 231 7.98 7.10 -10.93
C GLU A 231 9.09 7.37 -11.96
N GLU A 232 9.03 8.44 -12.74
CA GLU A 232 10.00 8.70 -13.83
C GLU A 232 11.48 8.67 -13.37
N SER A 233 11.75 9.07 -12.14
CA SER A 233 13.10 9.16 -11.56
C SER A 233 13.49 7.94 -10.72
N ARG A 234 12.56 7.00 -10.46
CA ARG A 234 12.76 5.90 -9.51
C ARG A 234 12.05 4.64 -9.99
N ALA A 235 12.83 3.58 -10.22
CA ALA A 235 12.28 2.28 -10.55
C ALA A 235 11.41 1.72 -9.40
N SER A 236 10.41 0.91 -9.75
CA SER A 236 9.62 0.18 -8.77
C SER A 236 10.48 -0.87 -8.06
N GLN A 237 10.05 -1.28 -6.88
CA GLN A 237 10.83 -2.18 -6.03
C GLN A 237 9.93 -3.18 -5.31
N LEU A 238 10.48 -4.37 -5.04
CA LEU A 238 9.90 -5.31 -4.08
C LEU A 238 10.68 -5.21 -2.77
N HIS A 239 9.99 -4.94 -1.67
CA HIS A 239 10.61 -4.85 -0.35
C HIS A 239 10.28 -6.08 0.48
N LEU A 240 11.28 -6.65 1.15
CA LEU A 240 11.16 -7.91 1.86
C LEU A 240 11.44 -7.74 3.36
N TRP A 241 10.58 -8.34 4.19
CA TRP A 241 10.76 -8.44 5.64
C TRP A 241 10.65 -9.89 6.10
N ASN A 242 11.46 -10.25 7.09
CA ASN A 242 11.20 -11.43 7.91
C ASN A 242 10.18 -11.09 8.99
N ILE A 243 9.26 -12.02 9.23
CA ILE A 243 8.22 -11.93 10.26
C ILE A 243 8.60 -12.87 11.40
N THR A 244 8.83 -12.31 12.57
CA THR A 244 8.97 -13.07 13.82
C THR A 244 7.67 -12.96 14.60
N ARG A 245 6.87 -14.03 14.59
CA ARG A 245 5.62 -14.09 15.35
C ARG A 245 5.92 -14.51 16.79
N PRO A 246 5.26 -13.91 17.79
CA PRO A 246 5.35 -14.42 19.15
C PRO A 246 4.85 -15.86 19.17
N GLU A 247 5.48 -16.72 19.98
CA GLU A 247 4.89 -18.03 20.24
C GLU A 247 3.49 -17.80 20.81
N PRO A 248 2.47 -18.56 20.34
CA PRO A 248 1.17 -18.52 20.99
C PRO A 248 1.42 -18.79 22.46
N ALA A 249 0.85 -17.96 23.34
CA ALA A 249 0.91 -18.22 24.77
C ALA A 249 0.44 -19.66 24.96
N ARG A 250 1.34 -20.53 25.42
CA ARG A 250 0.95 -21.90 25.75
C ARG A 250 -0.23 -21.74 26.70
N PRO A 251 -1.38 -22.40 26.45
CA PRO A 251 -2.50 -22.31 27.37
C PRO A 251 -1.93 -22.58 28.74
N ASP A 252 -2.11 -21.63 29.66
CA ASP A 252 -1.42 -21.59 30.95
C ASP A 252 -1.25 -23.02 31.46
N ASP A 253 -0.03 -23.43 31.81
CA ASP A 253 0.18 -24.74 32.46
C ASP A 253 -0.74 -24.86 33.70
N GLU A 254 -1.23 -23.74 34.24
CA GLU A 254 -2.28 -23.63 35.25
C GLU A 254 -3.69 -24.03 34.76
N LEU A 255 -4.06 -23.69 33.51
CA LEU A 255 -5.33 -24.06 32.88
C LEU A 255 -5.31 -25.51 32.40
N LEU A 256 -4.17 -26.00 31.90
CA LEU A 256 -3.94 -27.43 31.65
C LEU A 256 -3.88 -28.24 32.95
N ARG A 257 -3.25 -27.75 34.03
CA ARG A 257 -3.35 -28.36 35.37
C ARG A 257 -4.78 -28.37 35.90
N LYS A 258 -5.52 -27.27 35.78
CA LYS A 258 -6.94 -27.23 36.19
C LYS A 258 -7.83 -28.18 35.41
N LEU A 259 -7.51 -28.45 34.14
CA LEU A 259 -8.30 -29.35 33.28
C LEU A 259 -7.89 -30.82 33.37
N TYR A 260 -6.62 -31.12 33.68
CA TYR A 260 -6.07 -32.47 33.63
C TYR A 260 -5.49 -33.00 34.96
N GLY A 261 -5.53 -32.21 36.04
CA GLY A 261 -5.12 -32.62 37.40
C GLY A 261 -3.70 -32.20 37.75
#